data_AF-A0A0H2RYT9-F1
#
_entry.id   AF-A0A0H2RYT9-F1
#
_cell.length_a   1.000
_cell.length_b   1.000
_cell.length_c   1.000
_cell.angle_alpha   90.00
_cell.angle_beta   90.00
_cell.angle_gamma   90.00
#
_symmetry.space_group_name_H-M   'P 1'
#
loop_
_entity.id
_entity.type
_entity.pdbx_description
1 polymer ?
#
loop_
_entity_poly.entity_id
_entity_poly.type
_entity_poly.pdbx_seq_one_letter_code
_entity_poly.pdbx_strand_id
1 'polypeptide(L)' 'EIATKLARRRADKLAEARSEIVLRVEQSQFAHVLSRDPREIWRALEAVHRARGFASALAFRRRLLTMKKRPDQRMSDWIG' A
#
# COMPACT_ATOMS: atom_id res chain seq x y z
N GLU A 1 -22.61 17.29 -26.68
CA GLU A 1 -22.69 15.81 -26.68
C GLU A 1 -21.36 15.07 -26.44
N ILE A 2 -20.24 15.51 -27.04
CA ILE A 2 -18.94 14.83 -26.87
C ILE A 2 -18.44 14.90 -25.41
N ALA A 3 -18.57 16.07 -24.77
CA ALA A 3 -18.16 16.27 -23.37
C ALA A 3 -18.94 15.41 -22.36
N THR A 4 -20.25 15.21 -22.58
CA THR A 4 -21.09 14.38 -21.70
C THR A 4 -20.77 12.89 -21.86
N LYS A 5 -20.53 12.42 -23.09
CA LYS A 5 -20.05 11.04 -23.35
C LYS A 5 -18.68 10.78 -22.68
N LEU A 6 -17.76 11.75 -22.74
CA LEU A 6 -16.45 11.67 -22.08
C LEU A 6 -16.57 11.63 -20.55
N ALA A 7 -17.46 12.44 -19.96
CA ALA A 7 -17.71 12.45 -18.52
C ALA A 7 -18.27 11.10 -18.03
N ARG A 8 -19.24 10.53 -18.76
CA ARG A 8 -19.79 9.21 -18.46
C ARG A 8 -18.73 8.11 -18.53
N ARG A 9 -17.92 8.09 -19.60
CA ARG A 9 -16.81 7.14 -19.74
C ARG A 9 -15.78 7.26 -18.61
N ARG A 10 -15.54 8.46 -18.08
CA ARG A 10 -14.69 8.66 -16.90
C ARG A 10 -15.33 8.11 -15.64
N ALA A 11 -16.62 8.35 -15.42
CA ALA A 11 -17.35 7.81 -14.28
C ALA A 11 -17.38 6.27 -14.29
N ASP A 12 -17.60 5.66 -15.46
CA ASP A 12 -17.60 4.20 -15.63
C ASP A 12 -16.23 3.60 -15.25
N LYS A 13 -15.13 4.23 -15.71
CA LYS A 13 -13.76 3.81 -15.33
C LYS A 13 -13.46 3.96 -13.84
N LEU A 14 -13.98 5.01 -13.20
CA LEU A 14 -13.81 5.20 -11.75
C LEU A 14 -14.61 4.15 -10.96
N ALA A 15 -15.81 3.79 -11.43
CA ALA A 15 -16.60 2.74 -10.82
C ALA A 15 -15.93 1.36 -10.96
N GLU A 16 -15.37 1.06 -12.13
CA GLU A 16 -14.58 -0.14 -12.39
C GLU A 16 -13.36 -0.22 -11.45
N ALA A 17 -12.53 0.82 -11.41
CA ALA A 17 -11.37 0.87 -10.52
C ALA A 17 -11.75 0.71 -9.03
N ARG A 18 -12.87 1.32 -8.60
CA ARG A 18 -13.38 1.13 -7.23
C ARG A 18 -13.76 -0.33 -6.98
N SER A 19 -14.46 -0.97 -7.91
CA SER A 19 -14.87 -2.37 -7.78
C SER A 19 -13.67 -3.31 -7.69
N GLU A 20 -12.64 -3.07 -8.50
CA GLU A 20 -11.39 -3.84 -8.43
C GLU A 20 -10.70 -3.71 -7.08
N ILE A 21 -10.67 -2.51 -6.49
CA ILE A 21 -10.11 -2.29 -5.16
C ILE A 21 -10.93 -3.05 -4.11
N VAL A 22 -12.26 -2.93 -4.12
CA VAL A 22 -13.14 -3.63 -3.16
C VAL A 22 -12.96 -5.14 -3.22
N LEU A 23 -12.81 -5.72 -4.43
CA LEU A 23 -12.62 -7.16 -4.61
C LEU A 23 -11.26 -7.68 -4.11
N ARG A 24 -10.27 -6.79 -3.92
CA ARG A 24 -8.90 -7.17 -3.52
C ARG A 24 -8.55 -6.80 -2.08
N VAL A 25 -9.47 -6.17 -1.36
CA VAL A 25 -9.28 -5.69 0.01
C VAL A 25 -9.88 -6.69 1.00
N GLU A 26 -9.20 -6.89 2.13
CA GLU A 26 -9.71 -7.77 3.18
C GLU A 26 -10.92 -7.17 3.90
N GLN A 27 -11.78 -8.02 4.47
CA GLN A 27 -13.00 -7.58 5.15
C GLN A 27 -12.72 -6.56 6.29
N SER A 28 -11.57 -6.71 6.97
CA SER A 28 -11.09 -5.80 8.02
C SER A 28 -10.82 -4.37 7.54
N GLN A 29 -10.64 -4.17 6.23
CA GLN A 29 -10.24 -2.91 5.62
C GLN A 29 -11.40 -2.19 4.92
N PHE A 30 -12.62 -2.77 4.88
CA PHE A 30 -13.78 -2.15 4.24
C PHE A 30 -14.18 -0.79 4.83
N ALA A 31 -13.87 -0.53 6.10
CA ALA A 31 -14.06 0.78 6.71
C ALA A 31 -13.28 1.90 5.97
N HIS A 32 -12.22 1.55 5.25
CA HIS A 32 -11.37 2.48 4.49
C HIS A 32 -11.77 2.60 3.00
N VAL A 33 -12.79 1.86 2.55
CA VAL A 33 -13.22 1.78 1.14
C VAL A 33 -14.59 2.46 0.90
N LEU A 34 -15.02 3.32 1.83
CA LEU A 34 -16.34 3.95 1.77
C LEU A 34 -16.45 5.07 0.71
N SER A 35 -15.33 5.66 0.29
CA SER A 35 -15.35 6.73 -0.72
C SER A 35 -15.78 6.21 -2.10
N ARG A 36 -16.34 7.12 -2.91
CA ARG A 36 -16.64 6.87 -4.32
C ARG A 36 -15.45 7.12 -5.22
N ASP A 37 -14.47 7.92 -4.78
CA ASP A 37 -13.24 8.16 -5.53
C ASP A 37 -12.21 7.05 -5.22
N PRO A 38 -11.83 6.23 -6.22
CA PRO A 38 -10.76 5.24 -6.07
C PRO A 38 -9.45 5.82 -5.53
N ARG A 39 -9.14 7.09 -5.84
CA ARG A 39 -7.91 7.73 -5.40
C ARG A 39 -7.88 7.97 -3.90
N GLU A 40 -9.01 8.37 -3.32
CA GLU A 40 -9.14 8.56 -1.87
C GLU A 40 -9.05 7.23 -1.14
N ILE A 41 -9.71 6.19 -1.68
CA ILE A 41 -9.60 4.82 -1.16
C ILE A 41 -8.13 4.38 -1.18
N TRP A 42 -7.43 4.58 -2.29
CA TRP A 42 -6.02 4.22 -2.41
C TRP A 42 -5.14 4.95 -1.39
N ARG A 43 -5.41 6.24 -1.13
CA ARG A 43 -4.67 7.00 -0.11
C ARG A 43 -4.94 6.51 1.30
N ALA A 44 -6.19 6.15 1.61
CA ALA A 44 -6.56 5.59 2.91
C ALA A 44 -5.88 4.23 3.12
N LEU A 45 -5.93 3.35 2.11
CA LEU A 45 -5.22 2.07 2.13
C LEU A 45 -3.70 2.27 2.22
N GLU A 46 -3.13 3.22 1.48
CA GLU A 46 -1.71 3.58 1.60
C GLU A 46 -1.35 3.99 3.03
N ALA A 47 -2.20 4.76 3.72
CA ALA A 47 -1.97 5.19 5.08
C ALA A 47 -2.09 4.06 6.11
N VAL A 48 -3.00 3.10 5.89
CA VAL A 48 -3.19 1.92 6.76
C VAL A 48 -2.06 0.91 6.55
N HIS A 49 -1.66 0.66 5.31
CA HIS A 49 -0.68 -0.37 4.95
C HIS A 49 0.77 0.10 4.96
N ARG A 50 1.05 1.35 4.59
CA ARG A 50 2.32 1.95 4.97
C ARG A 50 2.20 2.22 6.45
N ALA A 51 2.79 1.35 7.27
CA ALA A 51 3.21 1.70 8.62
C ALA A 51 4.14 2.92 8.53
N ARG A 52 3.55 4.10 8.39
CA ARG A 52 4.25 5.37 8.28
C ARG A 52 4.53 5.80 9.70
N GLY A 53 5.48 5.15 10.32
CA GLY A 53 5.68 5.41 11.72
C GLY A 53 6.92 4.71 12.17
N PHE A 54 7.94 5.50 12.42
CA PHE A 54 8.91 5.33 13.50
C PHE A 54 9.17 3.91 14.00
N ALA A 55 8.19 3.18 14.53
CA ALA A 55 8.30 1.76 14.92
C ALA A 55 8.93 0.85 13.85
N SER A 56 8.50 0.88 12.58
CA SER A 56 9.11 0.04 11.53
C SER A 56 10.54 0.49 11.23
N ALA A 57 10.77 1.80 11.13
CA ALA A 57 12.11 2.36 10.94
C ALA A 57 13.05 2.06 12.12
N LEU A 58 12.53 2.08 13.34
CA LEU A 58 13.22 1.75 14.58
C LEU A 58 13.50 0.25 14.66
N ALA A 59 12.57 -0.61 14.24
CA ALA A 59 12.77 -2.05 14.15
C ALA A 59 13.87 -2.38 13.15
N PHE A 60 13.87 -1.76 11.96
CA PHE A 60 14.94 -1.92 10.98
C PHE A 60 16.29 -1.39 11.48
N ARG A 61 16.31 -0.19 12.11
CA ARG A 61 17.52 0.36 12.72
C ARG A 61 18.06 -0.54 13.83
N ARG A 62 17.19 -1.02 14.72
CA ARG A 62 17.55 -1.96 15.79
C ARG A 62 18.13 -3.23 15.20
N ARG A 63 17.46 -3.82 14.21
CA ARG A 63 17.95 -5.02 13.51
C ARG A 63 19.35 -4.79 12.96
N LEU A 64 19.58 -3.69 12.24
CA LEU A 64 20.89 -3.33 11.71
C LEU A 64 21.95 -3.17 12.81
N LEU A 65 21.68 -2.41 13.86
CA LEU A 65 22.63 -2.18 14.95
C LEU A 65 22.94 -3.44 15.77
N THR A 66 22.02 -4.40 15.78
CA THR A 66 22.18 -5.69 16.49
C THR A 66 22.68 -6.83 15.60
N MET A 67 22.84 -6.61 14.29
CA MET A 67 23.33 -7.65 13.39
C MET A 67 24.79 -7.98 13.72
N LYS A 68 25.06 -9.27 13.94
CA LYS A 68 26.41 -9.82 14.11
C LYS A 68 26.68 -10.85 13.03
N LYS A 69 27.83 -10.72 12.37
CA LYS A 69 28.32 -11.77 11.46
C LYS A 69 28.61 -13.02 12.26
N ARG A 70 28.13 -14.18 11.78
CA ARG A 70 28.50 -15.45 12.41
C ARG A 70 29.96 -15.80 12.09
N PRO A 71 30.66 -16.57 12.94
CA PRO A 71 32.09 -16.89 12.72
C PRO A 71 32.33 -17.62 11.38
N ASP A 72 31.40 -18.49 11.02
CA ASP A 72 31.38 -19.38 9.85
C ASP A 72 30.81 -18.73 8.57
N GLN A 73 30.14 -17.59 8.67
CA GLN A 73 29.52 -16.90 7.53
C GLN A 73 30.56 -16.14 6.70
N ARG A 74 30.56 -16.28 5.38
CA ARG A 74 31.43 -15.47 4.50
C ARG A 74 30.97 -14.02 4.49
N MET A 75 31.90 -13.09 4.29
CA MET A 75 31.61 -11.65 4.31
C MET A 75 30.64 -11.24 3.19
N SER A 76 30.77 -11.83 2.00
CA SER A 76 29.87 -11.65 0.87
C SER A 76 28.41 -11.99 1.24
N ASP A 77 28.24 -13.08 1.97
CA ASP A 77 26.93 -13.65 2.33
C ASP A 77 26.33 -12.97 3.56
N TRP A 78 27.09 -12.10 4.22
CA TRP A 78 26.62 -11.30 5.36
C TRP A 78 26.21 -9.88 4.96
N ILE A 79 26.90 -9.33 3.95
CA ILE A 79 26.62 -7.99 3.41
C ILE A 79 25.50 -8.04 2.36
N GLY A 80 25.45 -9.09 1.53
CA GLY A 80 24.41 -9.33 0.53
C GLY A 80 23.11 -9.84 1.12
#